data_AF-A0A2G9I282-F1
#
_entry.id   AF-A0A2G9I282-F1
#
_cell.length_a   1.000
_cell.length_b   1.000
_cell.length_c   1.000
_cell.angle_alpha   90.00
_cell.angle_beta   90.00
_cell.angle_gamma   90.00
#
_symmetry.space_group_name_H-M   'P 1'
#
loop_
_entity.id
_entity.type
_entity.pdbx_description
1 polymer ?
#
loop_
_entity_poly.entity_id
_entity_poly.type
_entity_poly.pdbx_seq_one_letter_code
_entity_poly.pdbx_strand_id
1 'polypeptide(L)'
;MEDGTKTYTVDEALVTIGFGNFQVFVLIYAGMGWISEAMEMMLLSFVGPAVQSVWGLSSREESLITSIVFAGMLVGAYSWGIVSDISGRRKGFLITATITAGAGFLSAFSPDLTSLLVLRGLVGIGLGGGPVLSSWFLEFIPAPKRGTWMVVFSAFWTLGTILEASIAWFVMPRLGWRWLLALSALPSSLLLLFYGMTPESPRYLCMRGRKSDALAVLEKIARVNGRKLPSGVLVSDNYVELEEKLNVSEDTKLISPRENDPSSPILRQKSGISLLMMLFSPELS
;
A
#
# COMPACT_ATOMS: atom_id res chain seq x y z
N MET A 1 25.29 -0.44 -38.02
CA MET A 1 25.41 0.43 -36.84
C MET A 1 24.01 0.62 -36.30
N GLU A 2 23.57 -0.29 -35.42
CA GLU A 2 22.47 -0.04 -34.49
C GLU A 2 23.12 -0.14 -33.12
N ASP A 3 23.55 0.99 -32.58
CA ASP A 3 23.92 1.05 -31.17
C ASP A 3 22.59 1.11 -30.40
N GLY A 4 21.94 -0.06 -30.31
CA GLY A 4 20.71 -0.25 -29.55
C GLY A 4 21.03 0.10 -28.11
N THR A 5 20.61 1.29 -27.69
CA THR A 5 20.86 1.78 -26.34
C THR A 5 20.26 0.75 -25.39
N LYS A 6 21.09 0.04 -24.62
CA LYS A 6 20.59 -0.95 -23.65
C LYS A 6 19.61 -0.25 -22.72
N THR A 7 18.41 -0.79 -22.55
CA THR A 7 17.39 -0.28 -21.64
C THR A 7 17.15 -1.26 -20.52
N TYR A 8 16.66 -0.77 -19.38
CA TYR A 8 16.20 -1.64 -18.31
C TYR A 8 15.03 -1.01 -17.54
N THR A 9 14.23 -1.87 -16.91
CA THR A 9 13.06 -1.49 -16.10
C THR A 9 13.39 -1.34 -14.60
N VAL A 10 12.47 -0.77 -13.83
CA VAL A 10 12.61 -0.70 -12.36
C VAL A 10 12.70 -2.09 -11.75
N ASP A 11 11.91 -3.05 -12.24
CA ASP A 11 11.91 -4.42 -11.72
C ASP A 11 13.24 -5.14 -12.02
N GLU A 12 13.82 -4.96 -13.21
CA GLU A 12 15.15 -5.49 -13.55
C GLU A 12 16.27 -4.87 -12.71
N ALA A 13 16.19 -3.57 -12.44
CA ALA A 13 17.13 -2.89 -11.56
C ALA A 13 17.05 -3.47 -10.13
N LEU A 14 15.84 -3.65 -9.58
CA LEU A 14 15.65 -4.22 -8.25
C LEU A 14 16.10 -5.68 -8.17
N VAL A 15 15.87 -6.48 -9.22
CA VAL A 15 16.39 -7.86 -9.31
C VAL A 15 17.92 -7.87 -9.32
N THR A 16 18.55 -6.97 -10.09
CA THR A 16 20.01 -6.85 -10.20
C THR A 16 20.66 -6.41 -8.88
N ILE A 17 20.06 -5.42 -8.20
CA ILE A 17 20.51 -4.95 -6.89
C ILE A 17 20.26 -6.01 -5.80
N GLY A 18 19.16 -6.76 -5.92
CA GLY A 18 18.74 -7.76 -4.94
C GLY A 18 18.26 -7.16 -3.62
N PHE A 19 17.92 -8.04 -2.69
CA PHE A 19 17.51 -7.69 -1.34
C PHE A 19 18.75 -7.48 -0.46
N GLY A 20 18.90 -6.30 0.14
CA GLY A 20 20.00 -5.94 1.02
C GLY A 20 19.58 -5.02 2.16
N ASN A 21 20.54 -4.30 2.74
CA ASN A 21 20.34 -3.43 3.89
C ASN A 21 19.24 -2.39 3.68
N PHE A 22 19.09 -1.88 2.46
CA PHE A 22 18.02 -0.93 2.15
C PHE A 22 16.64 -1.57 2.28
N GLN A 23 16.44 -2.78 1.75
CA GLN A 23 15.15 -3.47 1.86
C GLN A 23 14.86 -3.93 3.29
N VAL A 24 15.88 -4.27 4.09
CA VAL A 24 15.71 -4.50 5.53
C VAL A 24 15.20 -3.23 6.22
N PHE A 25 15.78 -2.06 5.91
CA PHE A 25 15.30 -0.79 6.44
C PHE A 25 13.84 -0.52 6.04
N VAL A 26 13.49 -0.70 4.76
CA VAL A 26 12.13 -0.51 4.26
C VAL A 26 11.15 -1.51 4.90
N LEU A 27 11.58 -2.76 5.12
CA LEU A 27 10.80 -3.78 5.84
C LEU A 27 10.53 -3.38 7.30
N ILE A 28 11.56 -2.94 8.04
CA ILE A 28 11.40 -2.51 9.43
C ILE A 28 10.48 -1.28 9.50
N TYR A 29 10.66 -0.31 8.60
CA TYR A 29 9.83 0.88 8.56
C TYR A 29 8.37 0.55 8.25
N ALA A 30 8.10 -0.19 7.17
CA ALA A 30 6.75 -0.61 6.82
C ALA A 30 6.15 -1.49 7.90
N GLY A 31 6.94 -2.42 8.45
CA GLY A 31 6.52 -3.33 9.52
C GLY A 31 6.11 -2.60 10.79
N MET A 32 6.77 -1.48 11.13
CA MET A 32 6.33 -0.62 12.24
C MET A 32 4.95 0.01 11.97
N GLY A 33 4.65 0.34 10.71
CA GLY A 33 3.31 0.77 10.30
C GLY A 33 2.28 -0.33 10.43
N TRP A 34 2.65 -1.54 10.04
CA TRP A 34 1.80 -2.72 10.18
C TRP A 34 1.53 -3.08 11.64
N ILE A 35 2.54 -2.95 12.51
CA ILE A 35 2.37 -3.05 13.97
C ILE A 35 1.37 -2.00 14.45
N SER A 36 1.54 -0.75 14.04
CA SER A 36 0.66 0.32 14.51
C SER A 36 -0.79 0.11 14.08
N GLU A 37 -1.02 -0.35 12.85
CA GLU A 37 -2.36 -0.67 12.34
C GLU A 37 -2.99 -1.83 13.12
N ALA A 38 -2.21 -2.89 13.37
CA ALA A 38 -2.65 -4.03 14.16
C ALA A 38 -2.98 -3.65 15.61
N MET A 39 -2.19 -2.77 16.22
CA MET A 39 -2.44 -2.26 17.56
C MET A 39 -3.76 -1.46 17.62
N GLU A 40 -3.99 -0.52 16.70
CA GLU A 40 -5.25 0.24 16.65
C GLU A 40 -6.47 -0.65 16.41
N MET A 41 -6.34 -1.71 15.63
CA MET A 41 -7.42 -2.68 15.42
C MET A 41 -7.69 -3.53 16.66
N MET A 42 -6.64 -3.97 17.36
CA MET A 42 -6.76 -4.74 18.59
C MET A 42 -7.32 -3.88 19.74
N LEU A 43 -6.95 -2.60 19.78
CA LEU A 43 -7.40 -1.61 20.77
C LEU A 43 -8.93 -1.51 20.86
N LEU A 44 -9.64 -1.66 19.74
CA LEU A 44 -11.11 -1.60 19.70
C LEU A 44 -11.76 -2.64 20.61
N SER A 45 -11.13 -3.81 20.79
CA SER A 45 -11.63 -4.88 21.67
C SER A 45 -11.57 -4.54 23.16
N PHE A 46 -10.71 -3.58 23.55
CA PHE A 46 -10.54 -3.16 24.94
C PHE A 46 -11.28 -1.86 25.26
N VAL A 47 -11.28 -0.90 24.33
CA VAL A 47 -11.80 0.45 24.57
C VAL A 47 -13.33 0.45 24.75
N GLY A 48 -14.07 -0.28 23.92
CA GLY A 48 -15.54 -0.32 23.98
C GLY A 48 -16.05 -0.69 25.38
N PRO A 49 -15.73 -1.90 25.89
CA PRO A 49 -16.16 -2.33 27.22
C PRO A 49 -15.67 -1.41 28.36
N ALA A 50 -14.44 -0.89 28.24
CA ALA A 50 -13.86 -0.02 29.26
C ALA A 50 -14.59 1.32 29.38
N VAL A 51 -14.88 1.94 28.24
CA VAL A 51 -15.61 3.20 28.17
C VAL A 51 -17.06 2.98 28.61
N GLN A 52 -17.68 1.87 28.20
CA GLN A 52 -19.02 1.48 28.64
C GLN A 52 -19.12 1.42 30.17
N SER A 53 -18.15 0.77 30.84
CA SER A 53 -18.14 0.65 32.29
C SER A 53 -17.98 1.99 33.01
N VAL A 54 -17.27 2.96 32.44
CA VAL A 54 -16.97 4.25 33.08
C VAL A 54 -18.07 5.27 32.85
N TRP A 55 -18.65 5.29 31.64
CA TRP A 55 -19.67 6.27 31.25
C TRP A 55 -21.10 5.72 31.30
N GLY A 56 -21.28 4.45 31.66
CA GLY A 56 -22.61 3.83 31.75
C GLY A 56 -23.30 3.72 30.40
N LEU A 57 -22.54 3.46 29.33
CA LEU A 57 -23.07 3.44 27.97
C LEU A 57 -24.01 2.24 27.73
N SER A 58 -24.99 2.43 26.85
CA SER A 58 -25.76 1.32 26.29
C SER A 58 -24.91 0.45 25.37
N SER A 59 -25.32 -0.81 25.15
CA SER A 59 -24.64 -1.70 24.18
C SER A 59 -24.63 -1.14 22.77
N ARG A 60 -25.64 -0.32 22.41
CA ARG A 60 -25.66 0.36 21.10
C ARG A 60 -24.52 1.37 21.00
N GLU A 61 -24.37 2.23 22.00
CA GLU A 61 -23.31 3.24 22.05
C GLU A 61 -21.90 2.65 22.08
N GLU A 62 -21.71 1.56 22.84
CA GLU A 62 -20.43 0.84 22.86
C GLU A 62 -20.07 0.27 21.49
N SER A 63 -21.03 -0.37 20.80
CA SER A 63 -20.82 -0.88 19.44
C SER A 63 -20.56 0.21 18.39
N LEU A 64 -21.03 1.44 18.61
CA LEU A 64 -20.76 2.57 17.70
C LEU A 64 -19.28 2.95 17.69
N ILE A 65 -18.55 2.77 18.80
CA ILE A 65 -17.12 3.08 18.90
C ILE A 65 -16.31 2.27 17.89
N THR A 66 -16.61 0.98 17.76
CA THR A 66 -15.96 0.09 16.79
C THR A 66 -16.50 0.33 15.38
N SER A 67 -17.82 0.51 15.25
CA SER A 67 -18.48 0.69 13.95
C SER A 67 -18.00 1.93 13.20
N ILE A 68 -17.79 3.05 13.91
CA ILE A 68 -17.36 4.31 13.27
C ILE A 68 -15.92 4.21 12.73
N VAL A 69 -15.07 3.39 13.34
CA VAL A 69 -13.71 3.13 12.86
C VAL A 69 -13.76 2.39 11.53
N PHE A 70 -14.56 1.32 11.44
CA PHE A 70 -14.74 0.58 10.18
C PHE A 70 -15.39 1.43 9.08
N ALA A 71 -16.38 2.27 9.43
CA ALA A 71 -16.96 3.23 8.50
C ALA A 71 -15.90 4.23 8.00
N GLY A 72 -15.06 4.75 8.89
CA GLY A 72 -13.92 5.59 8.55
C GLY A 72 -12.93 4.87 7.63
N MET A 73 -12.60 3.61 7.90
CA MET A 73 -11.70 2.80 7.08
C MET A 73 -12.22 2.63 5.65
N LEU A 74 -13.52 2.43 5.47
CA LEU A 74 -14.13 2.33 4.14
C LEU A 74 -13.90 3.63 3.33
N VAL A 75 -14.17 4.78 3.95
CA VAL A 75 -13.96 6.10 3.34
C VAL A 75 -12.46 6.35 3.06
N GLY A 76 -11.61 5.98 4.01
CA GLY A 76 -10.17 6.09 3.91
C GLY A 76 -9.61 5.26 2.76
N ALA A 77 -9.96 3.97 2.68
CA ALA A 77 -9.45 3.06 1.65
C ALA A 77 -9.71 3.57 0.22
N TYR A 78 -10.92 4.08 -0.02
CA TYR A 78 -11.26 4.71 -1.29
C TYR A 78 -10.43 5.98 -1.55
N SER A 79 -10.34 6.85 -0.56
CA SER A 79 -9.69 8.16 -0.69
C SER A 79 -8.18 8.04 -0.86
N TRP A 80 -7.52 7.20 -0.06
CA TRP A 80 -6.06 7.07 -0.04
C TRP A 80 -5.50 6.35 -1.26
N GLY A 81 -6.27 5.45 -1.88
CA GLY A 81 -5.89 4.88 -3.18
C GLY A 81 -5.68 5.99 -4.21
N ILE A 82 -6.69 6.84 -4.40
CA ILE A 82 -6.65 7.98 -5.32
C ILE A 82 -5.53 8.96 -4.96
N VAL A 83 -5.40 9.32 -3.68
CA VAL A 83 -4.36 10.26 -3.23
C VAL A 83 -2.97 9.68 -3.49
N SER A 84 -2.75 8.39 -3.25
CA SER A 84 -1.44 7.74 -3.44
C SER A 84 -1.03 7.66 -4.92
N ASP A 85 -2.00 7.48 -5.82
CA ASP A 85 -1.75 7.41 -7.24
C ASP A 85 -1.49 8.78 -7.87
N ILE A 86 -2.10 9.83 -7.33
CA ILE A 86 -1.91 11.20 -7.84
C ILE A 86 -0.68 11.85 -7.20
N SER A 87 -0.59 11.82 -5.86
CA SER A 87 0.38 12.60 -5.08
C SER A 87 1.65 11.84 -4.71
N GLY A 88 1.67 10.53 -4.94
CA GLY A 88 2.76 9.64 -4.57
C GLY A 88 2.46 8.87 -3.30
N ARG A 89 3.06 7.67 -3.21
CA ARG A 89 2.84 6.75 -2.09
C ARG A 89 3.37 7.35 -0.80
N ARG A 90 4.54 8.02 -0.88
CA ARG A 90 5.18 8.65 0.28
C ARG A 90 4.32 9.70 0.97
N LYS A 91 3.61 10.53 0.20
CA LYS A 91 2.71 11.55 0.77
C LYS A 91 1.43 10.93 1.31
N GLY A 92 0.88 9.95 0.60
CA GLY A 92 -0.33 9.24 1.01
C GLY A 92 -0.19 8.65 2.42
N PHE A 93 0.84 7.84 2.65
CA PHE A 93 1.02 7.21 3.96
C PHE A 93 1.45 8.21 5.06
N LEU A 94 2.12 9.33 4.73
CA LEU A 94 2.43 10.36 5.71
C LEU A 94 1.15 10.98 6.29
N ILE A 95 0.21 11.32 5.41
CA ILE A 95 -1.05 11.94 5.81
C ILE A 95 -1.84 10.96 6.67
N THR A 96 -1.94 9.69 6.25
CA THR A 96 -2.65 8.66 7.01
C THR A 96 -2.02 8.46 8.39
N ALA A 97 -0.68 8.32 8.46
CA ALA A 97 0.03 8.17 9.73
C ALA A 97 -0.16 9.40 10.64
N THR A 98 -0.21 10.60 10.08
CA THR A 98 -0.44 11.84 10.85
C THR A 98 -1.85 11.88 11.44
N ILE A 99 -2.86 11.52 10.64
CA ILE A 99 -4.25 11.44 11.08
C ILE A 99 -4.38 10.37 12.17
N THR A 100 -3.86 9.17 11.94
CA THR A 100 -3.92 8.06 12.90
C THR A 100 -3.21 8.42 14.21
N ALA A 101 -1.96 8.92 14.16
CA ALA A 101 -1.22 9.31 15.35
C ALA A 101 -1.92 10.43 16.12
N GLY A 102 -2.33 11.50 15.41
CA GLY A 102 -2.93 12.67 16.02
C GLY A 102 -4.30 12.38 16.63
N ALA A 103 -5.22 11.82 15.84
CA ALA A 103 -6.56 11.47 16.32
C ALA A 103 -6.52 10.34 17.37
N GLY A 104 -5.60 9.38 17.19
CA GLY A 104 -5.33 8.29 18.12
C GLY A 104 -4.97 8.82 19.51
N PHE A 105 -3.94 9.66 19.57
CA PHE A 105 -3.49 10.29 20.81
C PHE A 105 -4.54 11.24 21.40
N LEU A 106 -5.18 12.08 20.59
CA LEU A 106 -6.20 13.03 21.07
C LEU A 106 -7.42 12.32 21.67
N SER A 107 -7.72 11.09 21.24
CA SER A 107 -8.83 10.32 21.82
C SER A 107 -8.61 9.99 23.29
N ALA A 108 -7.37 9.93 23.78
CA ALA A 108 -7.10 9.78 25.21
C ALA A 108 -7.70 10.93 26.05
N PHE A 109 -7.90 12.08 25.44
CA PHE A 109 -8.40 13.29 26.07
C PHE A 109 -9.90 13.52 25.83
N SER A 110 -10.61 12.62 25.14
CA SER A 110 -12.03 12.81 24.79
C SER A 110 -12.93 12.94 26.03
N PRO A 111 -13.61 14.08 26.25
CA PRO A 111 -14.39 14.29 27.46
C PRO A 111 -15.72 13.51 27.47
N ASP A 112 -16.24 13.19 26.28
CA ASP A 112 -17.53 12.55 26.07
C ASP A 112 -17.50 11.56 24.89
N LEU A 113 -18.59 10.79 24.74
CA LEU A 113 -18.72 9.79 23.69
C LEU A 113 -18.68 10.38 22.28
N THR A 114 -19.32 11.52 22.02
CA THR A 114 -19.34 12.12 20.68
C THR A 114 -17.93 12.54 20.26
N SER A 115 -17.19 13.19 21.16
CA SER A 115 -15.78 13.53 20.92
C SER A 115 -14.94 12.29 20.63
N LEU A 116 -15.15 11.20 21.38
CA LEU A 116 -14.47 9.93 21.14
C LEU A 116 -14.83 9.35 19.77
N LEU A 117 -16.11 9.30 19.40
CA LEU A 117 -16.58 8.77 18.11
C LEU A 117 -16.00 9.55 16.92
N VAL A 118 -15.95 10.88 16.99
CA VAL A 118 -15.35 11.71 15.94
C VAL A 118 -13.87 11.37 15.77
N LEU A 119 -13.10 11.34 16.87
CA LEU A 119 -11.67 11.05 16.81
C LEU A 119 -11.40 9.61 16.37
N ARG A 120 -12.20 8.63 16.81
CA ARG A 120 -12.12 7.24 16.36
C ARG A 120 -12.48 7.09 14.88
N GLY A 121 -13.47 7.84 14.39
CA GLY A 121 -13.79 7.90 12.97
C GLY A 121 -12.61 8.43 12.14
N LEU A 122 -11.92 9.48 12.63
CA LEU A 122 -10.71 9.99 12.00
C LEU A 122 -9.56 8.96 12.01
N VAL A 123 -9.36 8.25 13.12
CA VAL A 123 -8.43 7.11 13.18
C VAL A 123 -8.78 6.08 12.10
N GLY A 124 -10.06 5.71 11.99
CA GLY A 124 -10.55 4.80 10.95
C GLY A 124 -10.19 5.29 9.53
N ILE A 125 -10.42 6.57 9.24
CA ILE A 125 -10.01 7.17 7.95
C ILE A 125 -8.50 6.98 7.73
N GLY A 126 -7.66 7.25 8.73
CA GLY A 126 -6.22 7.02 8.64
C GLY A 126 -5.85 5.54 8.41
N LEU A 127 -6.45 4.61 9.16
CA LEU A 127 -6.23 3.17 9.01
C LEU A 127 -6.61 2.63 7.63
N GLY A 128 -7.60 3.23 6.95
CA GLY A 128 -7.94 2.88 5.57
C GLY A 128 -6.76 3.01 4.58
N GLY A 129 -5.68 3.71 4.94
CA GLY A 129 -4.47 3.83 4.14
C GLY A 129 -3.51 2.63 4.18
N GLY A 130 -3.79 1.58 4.97
CA GLY A 130 -2.95 0.39 5.11
C GLY A 130 -2.48 -0.23 3.78
N PRO A 131 -3.36 -0.44 2.78
CA PRO A 131 -2.98 -0.98 1.46
C PRO A 131 -1.97 -0.13 0.68
N VAL A 132 -1.92 1.18 0.94
CA VAL A 132 -0.93 2.07 0.30
C VAL A 132 0.48 1.78 0.85
N LEU A 133 0.58 1.52 2.16
CA LEU A 133 1.85 1.19 2.80
C LEU A 133 2.40 -0.17 2.33
N SER A 134 1.54 -1.18 2.23
CA SER A 134 1.94 -2.50 1.74
C SER A 134 2.37 -2.45 0.27
N SER A 135 1.67 -1.66 -0.55
CA SER A 135 2.05 -1.41 -1.95
C SER A 135 3.41 -0.70 -2.04
N TRP A 136 3.61 0.36 -1.23
CA TRP A 136 4.89 1.07 -1.16
C TRP A 136 6.05 0.14 -0.79
N PHE A 137 5.86 -0.73 0.22
CA PHE A 137 6.86 -1.72 0.61
C PHE A 137 7.25 -2.64 -0.57
N LEU A 138 6.25 -3.23 -1.25
CA LEU A 138 6.47 -4.18 -2.34
C LEU A 138 7.14 -3.56 -3.57
N GLU A 139 7.01 -2.26 -3.78
CA GLU A 139 7.67 -1.53 -4.87
C GLU A 139 9.20 -1.45 -4.70
N PHE A 140 9.75 -1.77 -3.51
CA PHE A 140 11.20 -1.89 -3.27
C PHE A 140 11.70 -3.33 -3.25
N ILE A 141 10.79 -4.31 -3.25
CA ILE A 141 11.13 -5.73 -3.16
C ILE A 141 11.29 -6.32 -4.57
N PRO A 142 12.40 -7.06 -4.83
CA PRO A 142 12.59 -7.76 -6.10
C PRO A 142 11.43 -8.73 -6.40
N ALA A 143 10.89 -8.68 -7.62
CA ALA A 143 9.69 -9.41 -8.02
C ALA A 143 9.68 -10.91 -7.62
N PRO A 144 10.76 -11.70 -7.82
CA PRO A 144 10.78 -13.13 -7.49
C PRO A 144 10.62 -13.44 -6.00
N LYS A 145 10.93 -12.50 -5.10
CA LYS A 145 10.91 -12.70 -3.64
C LYS A 145 9.74 -11.99 -2.95
N ARG A 146 8.88 -11.28 -3.70
CA ARG A 146 7.77 -10.48 -3.13
C ARG A 146 6.87 -11.30 -2.21
N GLY A 147 6.47 -12.51 -2.61
CA GLY A 147 5.60 -13.37 -1.80
C GLY A 147 6.20 -13.75 -0.45
N THR A 148 7.46 -14.20 -0.41
CA THR A 148 8.16 -14.54 0.83
C THR A 148 8.25 -13.35 1.78
N TRP A 149 8.62 -12.18 1.27
CA TRP A 149 8.75 -10.98 2.09
C TRP A 149 7.39 -10.40 2.53
N MET A 150 6.32 -10.63 1.76
CA MET A 150 4.96 -10.30 2.18
C MET A 150 4.53 -11.15 3.39
N VAL A 151 4.90 -12.43 3.43
CA VAL A 151 4.63 -13.29 4.61
C VAL A 151 5.38 -12.78 5.85
N VAL A 152 6.66 -12.42 5.69
CA VAL A 152 7.46 -11.83 6.78
C VAL A 152 6.85 -10.50 7.24
N PHE A 153 6.41 -9.65 6.30
CA PHE A 153 5.71 -8.41 6.59
C PHE A 153 4.41 -8.65 7.37
N SER A 154 3.61 -9.64 6.99
CA SER A 154 2.38 -10.00 7.70
C SER A 154 2.62 -10.44 9.16
N ALA A 155 3.79 -10.99 9.50
CA ALA A 155 4.12 -11.36 10.87
C ALA A 155 4.14 -10.16 11.83
N PHE A 156 4.40 -8.95 11.32
CA PHE A 156 4.34 -7.72 12.11
C PHE A 156 2.93 -7.43 12.63
N TRP A 157 1.88 -7.91 11.96
CA TRP A 157 0.51 -7.79 12.46
C TRP A 157 0.35 -8.52 13.78
N THR A 158 0.78 -9.79 13.81
CA THR A 158 0.74 -10.63 15.01
C THR A 158 1.58 -10.03 16.14
N LEU A 159 2.74 -9.44 15.81
CA LEU A 159 3.55 -8.72 16.80
C LEU A 159 2.79 -7.53 17.38
N GLY A 160 2.10 -6.74 16.54
CA GLY A 160 1.31 -5.60 16.98
C GLY A 160 0.12 -6.01 17.85
N THR A 161 -0.62 -7.06 17.49
CA THR A 161 -1.74 -7.53 18.32
C THR A 161 -1.29 -8.05 19.69
N ILE A 162 -0.18 -8.79 19.74
CA ILE A 162 0.41 -9.25 21.00
C ILE A 162 0.90 -8.07 21.84
N LEU A 163 1.54 -7.08 21.20
CA LEU A 163 2.03 -5.88 21.87
C LEU A 163 0.88 -5.08 22.49
N GLU A 164 -0.18 -4.82 21.73
CA GLU A 164 -1.37 -4.12 22.24
C GLU A 164 -2.02 -4.87 23.40
N ALA A 165 -2.23 -6.19 23.27
CA ALA A 165 -2.79 -6.99 24.35
C ALA A 165 -1.93 -6.96 25.62
N SER A 166 -0.60 -6.98 25.46
CA SER A 166 0.35 -6.89 26.57
C SER A 166 0.29 -5.53 27.27
N ILE A 167 0.20 -4.44 26.49
CA ILE A 167 0.03 -3.09 27.02
C ILE A 167 -1.32 -2.98 27.73
N ALA A 168 -2.41 -3.46 27.13
CA ALA A 168 -3.74 -3.46 27.73
C ALA A 168 -3.75 -4.20 29.07
N TRP A 169 -3.16 -5.39 29.15
CA TRP A 169 -3.06 -6.17 30.39
C TRP A 169 -2.34 -5.41 31.52
N PHE A 170 -1.30 -4.66 31.19
CA PHE A 170 -0.54 -3.90 32.19
C PHE A 170 -1.20 -2.54 32.54
N VAL A 171 -1.73 -1.83 31.55
CA VAL A 171 -2.16 -0.44 31.67
C VAL A 171 -3.60 -0.34 32.15
N MET A 172 -4.50 -1.19 31.64
CA MET A 172 -5.94 -1.09 31.92
C MET A 172 -6.27 -1.13 33.42
N PRO A 173 -5.72 -2.06 34.24
CA PRO A 173 -6.05 -2.11 35.66
C PRO A 173 -5.50 -0.95 36.50
N ARG A 174 -4.44 -0.27 36.01
CA ARG A 174 -3.68 0.73 36.78
C ARG A 174 -4.03 2.16 36.39
N LEU A 175 -4.12 2.40 35.09
CA LEU A 175 -4.19 3.73 34.48
C LEU A 175 -5.46 3.91 33.62
N GLY A 176 -6.12 2.82 33.25
CA GLY A 176 -7.37 2.84 32.50
C GLY A 176 -7.21 3.09 30.99
N TRP A 177 -8.35 3.18 30.30
CA TRP A 177 -8.43 3.20 28.84
C TRP A 177 -7.79 4.43 28.20
N ARG A 178 -7.77 5.58 28.87
CA ARG A 178 -7.16 6.81 28.33
C ARG A 178 -5.66 6.65 28.10
N TRP A 179 -4.98 6.04 29.05
CA TRP A 179 -3.55 5.74 28.91
C TRP A 179 -3.28 4.65 27.90
N LEU A 180 -4.18 3.68 27.76
CA LEU A 180 -4.11 2.69 26.68
C LEU A 180 -4.15 3.41 25.32
N LEU A 181 -5.14 4.27 25.08
CA LEU A 181 -5.23 5.07 23.84
C LEU A 181 -3.96 5.89 23.57
N ALA A 182 -3.42 6.56 24.59
CA ALA A 182 -2.23 7.39 24.43
C ALA A 182 -0.97 6.56 24.08
N LEU A 183 -0.80 5.39 24.70
CA LEU A 183 0.35 4.50 24.48
C LEU A 183 0.24 3.76 23.14
N SER A 184 -0.97 3.38 22.72
CA SER A 184 -1.19 2.71 21.42
C SER A 184 -0.89 3.62 20.23
N ALA A 185 -0.90 4.95 20.42
CA ALA A 185 -0.51 5.93 19.40
C ALA A 185 1.02 6.07 19.22
N LEU A 186 1.85 5.47 20.10
CA LEU A 186 3.31 5.62 20.05
C LEU A 186 3.95 5.05 18.77
N PRO A 187 3.62 3.85 18.27
CA PRO A 187 4.23 3.32 17.04
C PRO A 187 3.91 4.18 15.81
N SER A 188 2.67 4.68 15.70
CA SER A 188 2.28 5.65 14.66
C SER A 188 3.11 6.93 14.75
N SER A 189 3.37 7.43 15.96
CA SER A 189 4.21 8.62 16.18
C SER A 189 5.67 8.38 15.78
N LEU A 190 6.21 7.19 16.04
CA LEU A 190 7.55 6.81 15.60
C LEU A 190 7.68 6.76 14.06
N LEU A 191 6.63 6.37 13.33
CA LEU A 191 6.65 6.38 11.85
C LEU A 191 6.86 7.78 11.30
N LEU A 192 6.22 8.78 11.93
CA LEU A 192 6.35 10.18 11.56
C LEU A 192 7.76 10.69 11.81
N LEU A 193 8.40 10.28 12.91
CA LEU A 193 9.77 10.65 13.22
C LEU A 193 10.77 10.17 12.15
N PHE A 194 10.60 8.93 11.67
CA PHE A 194 11.48 8.33 10.67
C PHE A 194 11.07 8.61 9.21
N TYR A 195 10.00 9.38 8.98
CA TYR A 195 9.50 9.71 7.65
C TYR A 195 10.57 10.34 6.72
N GLY A 196 11.44 11.20 7.26
CA GLY A 196 12.47 11.88 6.48
C GLY A 196 13.43 10.93 5.75
N MET A 197 13.57 9.70 6.25
CA MET A 197 14.47 8.68 5.72
C MET A 197 13.85 7.87 4.57
N THR A 198 12.52 7.92 4.41
CA THR A 198 11.79 7.16 3.39
C THR A 198 11.90 7.81 2.01
N PRO A 199 12.33 7.08 0.97
CA PRO A 199 12.25 7.58 -0.39
C PRO A 199 10.85 7.40 -0.98
N GLU A 200 10.56 8.17 -2.03
CA GLU A 200 9.41 7.89 -2.88
C GLU A 200 9.68 6.63 -3.73
N SER A 201 8.61 5.97 -4.13
CA SER A 201 8.68 4.79 -4.97
C SER A 201 9.36 5.06 -6.32
N PRO A 202 10.39 4.28 -6.71
CA PRO A 202 11.01 4.42 -8.02
C PRO A 202 10.01 4.09 -9.15
N ARG A 203 9.07 3.18 -8.90
CA ARG A 203 8.02 2.81 -9.86
C ARG A 203 7.03 3.96 -10.07
N TYR A 204 6.58 4.60 -8.98
CA TYR A 204 5.76 5.81 -9.06
C TYR A 204 6.44 6.93 -9.83
N LEU A 205 7.72 7.21 -9.52
CA LEU A 205 8.49 8.27 -10.18
C LEU A 205 8.65 8.00 -11.68
N CYS A 206 8.96 6.77 -12.09
CA CYS A 206 9.01 6.38 -13.49
C CYS A 206 7.66 6.56 -14.20
N MET A 207 6.56 6.12 -13.59
CA MET A 207 5.21 6.27 -14.14
C MET A 207 4.81 7.75 -14.34
N ARG A 208 5.30 8.65 -13.48
CA ARG A 208 5.09 10.10 -13.58
C ARG A 208 6.06 10.80 -14.53
N GLY A 209 6.88 10.07 -15.27
CA GLY A 209 7.90 10.61 -16.18
C GLY A 209 9.13 11.20 -15.49
N ARG A 210 9.23 11.12 -14.15
CA ARG A 210 10.35 11.63 -13.35
C ARG A 210 11.49 10.62 -13.27
N LYS A 211 12.02 10.23 -14.44
CA LYS A 211 13.04 9.18 -14.59
C LYS A 211 14.34 9.50 -13.85
N SER A 212 14.77 10.76 -13.81
CA SER A 212 15.96 11.20 -13.07
C SER A 212 15.84 10.92 -11.57
N ASP A 213 14.68 11.20 -10.99
CA ASP A 213 14.43 11.00 -9.56
C ASP A 213 14.32 9.52 -9.24
N ALA A 214 13.68 8.74 -10.11
CA ALA A 214 13.64 7.28 -10.00
C ALA A 214 15.05 6.68 -10.03
N LEU A 215 15.92 7.15 -10.94
CA LEU A 215 17.30 6.73 -11.02
C LEU A 215 18.08 7.09 -9.75
N ALA A 216 17.92 8.30 -9.21
CA ALA A 216 18.56 8.71 -7.96
C ALA A 216 18.14 7.83 -6.77
N VAL A 217 16.87 7.41 -6.70
CA VAL A 217 16.41 6.44 -5.70
C VAL A 217 17.09 5.09 -5.92
N LEU A 218 17.09 4.56 -7.15
CA LEU A 218 17.74 3.28 -7.47
C LEU A 218 19.24 3.28 -7.17
N GLU A 219 19.95 4.37 -7.47
CA GLU A 219 21.36 4.57 -7.14
C GLU A 219 21.59 4.58 -5.62
N LYS A 220 20.71 5.23 -4.85
CA LYS A 220 20.75 5.19 -3.39
C LYS A 220 20.61 3.76 -2.88
N ILE A 221 19.66 2.99 -3.41
CA ILE A 221 19.45 1.58 -3.04
C ILE A 221 20.70 0.76 -3.38
N ALA A 222 21.23 0.90 -4.60
CA ALA A 222 22.43 0.21 -5.06
C ALA A 222 23.64 0.52 -4.16
N ARG A 223 23.85 1.80 -3.81
CA ARG A 223 24.93 2.23 -2.91
C ARG A 223 24.80 1.63 -1.51
N VAL A 224 23.61 1.67 -0.91
CA VAL A 224 23.36 1.10 0.43
C VAL A 224 23.54 -0.41 0.44
N ASN A 225 23.19 -1.08 -0.65
CA ASN A 225 23.34 -2.52 -0.80
C ASN A 225 24.74 -2.96 -1.26
N GLY A 226 25.66 -2.03 -1.56
CA GLY A 226 26.98 -2.34 -2.09
C GLY A 226 26.96 -3.00 -3.48
N ARG A 227 25.96 -2.66 -4.31
CA ARG A 227 25.73 -3.22 -5.64
C ARG A 227 25.77 -2.13 -6.71
N LYS A 228 25.85 -2.54 -7.97
CA LYS A 228 25.80 -1.64 -9.13
C LYS A 228 24.47 -1.79 -9.86
N LEU A 229 24.02 -0.69 -10.46
CA LEU A 229 22.87 -0.72 -11.37
C LEU A 229 23.22 -1.43 -12.68
N PRO A 230 22.21 -2.01 -13.36
CA PRO A 230 22.39 -2.51 -14.72
C PRO A 230 22.83 -1.37 -15.67
N SER A 231 23.60 -1.72 -16.70
CA SER A 231 24.03 -0.76 -17.71
C SER A 231 22.88 -0.47 -18.67
N GLY A 232 22.53 0.79 -18.84
CA GLY A 232 21.51 1.19 -19.80
C GLY A 232 20.73 2.44 -19.39
N VAL A 233 19.63 2.71 -20.11
CA VAL A 233 18.69 3.79 -19.83
C VAL A 233 17.44 3.22 -19.16
N LEU A 234 17.06 3.84 -18.04
CA LEU A 234 15.84 3.48 -17.31
C LEU A 234 14.59 3.82 -18.14
N VAL A 235 13.79 2.80 -18.42
CA VAL A 235 12.49 2.92 -19.10
C VAL A 235 11.36 2.52 -18.16
N SER A 236 10.15 3.02 -18.44
CA SER A 236 8.96 2.62 -17.70
C SER A 236 8.35 1.39 -18.36
N ASP A 237 7.84 0.46 -17.56
CA ASP A 237 7.24 -0.80 -18.02
C ASP A 237 6.18 -0.59 -19.12
N ASN A 238 5.38 0.48 -19.03
CA ASN A 238 4.35 0.80 -20.02
C ASN A 238 4.92 1.16 -21.40
N TYR A 239 6.11 1.77 -21.45
CA TYR A 239 6.76 2.09 -22.72
C TYR A 239 7.30 0.82 -23.39
N VAL A 240 7.84 -0.12 -22.61
CA VAL A 240 8.35 -1.40 -23.13
C VAL A 240 7.19 -2.25 -23.66
N GLU A 241 6.06 -2.32 -22.94
CA GLU A 241 4.89 -3.09 -23.38
C GLU A 241 4.23 -2.46 -24.63
N LEU A 242 4.28 -1.13 -24.77
CA LEU A 242 3.83 -0.44 -25.99
C LEU A 242 4.77 -0.67 -27.17
N GLU A 243 6.09 -0.62 -26.96
CA GLU A 243 7.09 -0.94 -28.00
C GLU A 243 7.01 -2.41 -28.41
N GLU A 244 6.86 -3.35 -27.49
CA GLU A 244 6.63 -4.77 -27.81
C GLU A 244 5.34 -4.95 -28.61
N LYS A 245 4.23 -4.32 -28.22
CA LYS A 245 2.97 -4.39 -28.98
C LYS A 245 3.08 -3.74 -30.35
N LEU A 246 3.82 -2.65 -30.49
CA LEU A 246 4.06 -1.97 -31.76
C LEU A 246 4.95 -2.82 -32.67
N ASN A 247 6.06 -3.35 -32.16
CA ASN A 247 6.97 -4.24 -32.90
C ASN A 247 6.25 -5.52 -33.33
N VAL A 248 5.50 -6.17 -32.44
CA VAL A 248 4.67 -7.34 -32.78
C VAL A 248 3.62 -6.97 -33.84
N SER A 249 3.02 -5.78 -33.77
CA SER A 249 2.07 -5.32 -34.78
C SER A 249 2.74 -4.99 -36.13
N GLU A 250 3.97 -4.48 -36.15
CA GLU A 250 4.74 -4.22 -37.37
C GLU A 250 5.20 -5.53 -38.01
N ASP A 251 5.74 -6.46 -37.22
CA ASP A 251 6.09 -7.80 -37.66
C ASP A 251 4.87 -8.56 -38.20
N THR A 252 3.71 -8.43 -37.55
CA THR A 252 2.45 -9.02 -38.04
C THR A 252 2.00 -8.40 -39.38
N LYS A 253 2.25 -7.09 -39.61
CA LYS A 253 1.94 -6.42 -40.88
C LYS A 253 2.91 -6.79 -42.01
N LEU A 254 4.17 -7.09 -41.68
CA LEU A 254 5.17 -7.54 -42.65
C LEU A 254 4.94 -8.99 -43.11
N ILE A 255 4.20 -9.78 -42.33
CA ILE A 255 3.72 -11.12 -42.70
C ILE A 255 2.31 -11.03 -43.32
N SER A 256 2.09 -10.06 -44.21
CA SER A 256 0.95 -10.07 -45.13
C SER A 256 1.27 -11.04 -46.28
N PRO A 257 0.49 -12.12 -46.51
CA PRO A 257 0.70 -12.99 -47.66
C PRO A 257 0.55 -12.20 -48.95
N ARG A 258 1.49 -12.40 -49.88
CA ARG A 258 1.36 -12.02 -51.29
C ARG A 258 -0.02 -12.47 -51.80
N GLU A 259 -0.78 -11.53 -52.35
CA GLU A 259 -1.97 -11.83 -53.15
C GLU A 259 -1.67 -12.95 -54.13
N ASN A 260 -2.39 -14.08 -54.00
CA ASN A 260 -2.91 -14.87 -55.10
C ASN A 260 -3.78 -15.99 -54.52
N ASP A 261 -5.10 -15.83 -54.69
CA ASP A 261 -6.09 -16.81 -55.20
C ASP A 261 -7.46 -16.64 -54.50
N PRO A 262 -8.58 -16.41 -55.23
CA PRO A 262 -9.85 -16.07 -54.62
C PRO A 262 -10.66 -17.34 -54.36
N SER A 263 -10.58 -17.90 -53.16
CA SER A 263 -11.64 -18.77 -52.61
C SER A 263 -11.36 -19.19 -51.16
N SER A 264 -11.91 -18.47 -50.18
CA SER A 264 -12.45 -19.05 -48.93
C SER A 264 -13.01 -17.96 -48.01
N PRO A 265 -14.04 -18.26 -47.19
CA PRO A 265 -14.82 -17.26 -46.50
C PRO A 265 -14.16 -16.75 -45.22
N ILE A 266 -14.47 -15.50 -44.93
CA ILE A 266 -13.98 -14.63 -43.87
C ILE A 266 -14.16 -15.25 -42.47
N LEU A 267 -13.05 -15.56 -41.80
CA LEU A 267 -13.03 -15.76 -40.34
C LEU A 267 -12.70 -14.42 -39.66
N ARG A 268 -13.75 -13.71 -39.24
CA ARG A 268 -13.67 -12.52 -38.41
C ARG A 268 -13.08 -12.88 -37.05
N GLN A 269 -11.87 -12.36 -36.76
CA GLN A 269 -11.29 -12.34 -35.43
C GLN A 269 -12.11 -11.38 -34.54
N LYS A 270 -13.04 -11.92 -33.75
CA LYS A 270 -13.81 -11.16 -32.76
C LYS A 270 -12.98 -10.98 -31.49
N SER A 271 -12.73 -9.72 -31.15
CA SER A 271 -12.15 -9.22 -29.90
C SER A 271 -12.83 -9.81 -28.64
N GLY A 272 -12.02 -10.14 -27.63
CA GLY A 272 -12.41 -10.83 -26.38
C GLY A 272 -13.48 -10.14 -25.53
N ILE A 273 -13.90 -8.92 -25.89
CA ILE A 273 -15.01 -8.20 -25.25
C ILE A 273 -16.38 -8.82 -25.66
N SER A 274 -16.48 -9.45 -26.83
CA SER A 274 -17.72 -10.07 -27.31
C SER A 274 -18.11 -11.36 -26.57
N LEU A 275 -17.15 -12.07 -25.96
CA LEU A 275 -17.38 -13.28 -25.18
C LEU A 275 -17.90 -12.96 -23.77
N LEU A 276 -17.46 -11.84 -23.20
CA LEU A 276 -17.90 -11.38 -21.88
C LEU A 276 -19.36 -10.86 -21.89
N MET A 277 -19.80 -10.27 -23.00
CA MET A 277 -21.17 -9.78 -23.19
C MET A 277 -22.20 -10.90 -23.40
N MET A 278 -21.79 -12.11 -23.82
CA MET A 278 -22.69 -13.27 -23.96
C MET A 278 -23.03 -13.95 -22.63
N LEU A 279 -22.22 -13.75 -21.58
CA LEU A 279 -22.45 -14.35 -20.26
C LEU A 279 -23.53 -13.62 -19.43
N PHE A 280 -24.00 -12.46 -19.88
CA PHE A 280 -24.97 -11.63 -19.15
C PHE A 280 -26.22 -11.26 -19.96
N SER A 281 -26.50 -11.93 -21.09
CA SER A 281 -27.77 -11.74 -21.81
C SER A 281 -28.92 -12.50 -21.12
N PRO A 282 -29.99 -11.84 -20.66
CA PRO A 282 -31.14 -12.48 -20.05
C PRO A 282 -32.15 -12.86 -21.13
N GLU A 283 -31.90 -13.92 -21.88
CA GLU A 283 -32.85 -14.49 -22.84
C GLU A 283 -32.73 -16.02 -22.76
N LEU A 284 -33.48 -16.62 -21.84
CA LEU A 284 -33.86 -18.03 -21.81
C LEU A 284 -35.08 -18.17 -20.90
N SER A 285 -36.24 -17.82 -21.46
CA SER A 285 -37.50 -18.51 -21.20
C SER A 285 -37.93 -19.19 -22.48
#